data_AF-A0A3R9NRE2-F1
#
_entry.id   AF-A0A3R9NRE2-F1
#
_cell.length_a   1.000
_cell.length_b   1.000
_cell.length_c   1.000
_cell.angle_alpha   90.00
_cell.angle_beta   90.00
_cell.angle_gamma   90.00
#
_symmetry.space_group_name_H-M   'P 1'
#
loop_
_entity.id
_entity.type
_entity.pdbx_description
1 polymer ?
#
loop_
_entity_poly.entity_id
_entity_poly.type
_entity_poly.pdbx_seq_one_letter_code
_entity_poly.pdbx_strand_id
1 'polypeptide(L)'
;MKIIFQVILFLFSFSFCFAQEMTKRELKNMIKESKLEYRKNGYSYFPKILANNKDSLFFKADRIEIYSSNAITSEKGICRTVELKFLKNKKVNFIDCQTCTEPSSCYVTTDKNVYKYYIQEIENELFILFKNKYCEMNFKIISAKENELNNRKYREIKLERIE
;
A
#
# COMPACT_ATOMS: atom_id res chain seq x y z
N MET A 1 -13.01 -19.33 49.31
CA MET A 1 -13.31 -19.39 47.86
C MET A 1 -13.38 -18.04 47.13
N LYS A 2 -13.21 -16.87 47.78
CA LYS A 2 -13.26 -15.57 47.08
C LYS A 2 -11.92 -15.11 46.46
N ILE A 3 -10.80 -15.59 46.98
CA ILE A 3 -9.45 -15.12 46.58
C ILE A 3 -8.99 -15.78 45.26
N ILE A 4 -9.34 -17.06 45.04
CA ILE A 4 -8.98 -17.79 43.81
C ILE A 4 -9.62 -17.15 42.58
N PHE A 5 -10.82 -16.59 42.72
CA PHE A 5 -11.53 -15.94 41.61
C PHE A 5 -10.89 -14.61 41.18
N GLN A 6 -10.18 -13.92 42.09
CA GLN A 6 -9.51 -12.65 41.77
C GLN A 6 -8.18 -12.86 41.03
N VAL A 7 -7.49 -13.99 41.25
CA VAL A 7 -6.24 -14.32 40.55
C VAL A 7 -6.49 -14.67 39.08
N ILE A 8 -7.63 -15.29 38.77
CA ILE A 8 -8.02 -15.64 37.39
C ILE A 8 -8.39 -14.39 36.57
N LEU A 9 -8.95 -13.35 37.21
CA LEU A 9 -9.28 -12.08 36.58
C LEU A 9 -8.05 -11.23 36.22
N PHE A 10 -6.93 -11.40 36.94
CA PHE A 10 -5.69 -10.67 36.66
C PHE A 10 -4.87 -11.29 35.51
N LEU A 11 -5.08 -12.58 35.20
CA LEU A 11 -4.45 -13.24 34.03
C LEU A 11 -5.13 -12.89 32.69
N PHE A 12 -6.26 -12.18 32.75
CA PHE A 12 -6.93 -11.54 31.62
C PHE A 12 -6.46 -10.09 31.41
N SER A 13 -5.31 -9.69 31.96
CA SER A 13 -4.59 -8.50 31.49
C SER A 13 -4.10 -8.77 30.07
N PHE A 14 -5.03 -8.60 29.14
CA PHE A 14 -4.91 -8.63 27.70
C PHE A 14 -3.53 -8.21 27.22
N SER A 15 -2.71 -9.20 26.89
CA SER A 15 -1.80 -9.07 25.76
C SER A 15 -2.66 -9.01 24.50
N PHE A 16 -3.31 -7.86 24.26
CA PHE A 16 -3.71 -7.50 22.90
C PHE A 16 -2.40 -7.32 22.14
N CYS A 17 -1.82 -8.44 21.71
CA CYS A 17 -0.84 -8.47 20.67
C CYS A 17 -1.60 -7.97 19.45
N PHE A 18 -1.50 -6.67 19.16
CA PHE A 18 -1.89 -6.12 17.88
C PHE A 18 -1.01 -6.80 16.85
N ALA A 19 -1.45 -7.98 16.40
CA ALA A 19 -0.80 -8.69 15.32
C ALA A 19 -0.84 -7.72 14.15
N GLN A 20 0.33 -7.29 13.70
CA GLN A 20 0.42 -6.53 12.47
C GLN A 20 -0.31 -7.33 11.38
N GLU A 21 -1.39 -6.75 10.87
CA GLU A 21 -2.35 -7.45 10.00
C GLU A 21 -1.71 -7.93 8.68
N MET A 22 -0.60 -7.29 8.29
CA MET A 22 0.17 -7.64 7.10
C MET A 22 1.57 -8.14 7.43
N THR A 23 1.89 -9.35 7.01
CA THR A 23 3.25 -9.88 7.10
C THR A 23 4.14 -9.39 5.94
N LYS A 24 5.46 -9.42 6.15
CA LYS A 24 6.46 -9.15 5.09
C LYS A 24 6.28 -10.03 3.86
N ARG A 25 5.89 -11.30 4.07
CA ARG A 25 5.64 -12.26 2.99
C ARG A 25 4.45 -11.83 2.14
N GLU A 26 3.37 -11.41 2.78
CA GLU A 26 2.17 -10.94 2.09
C GLU A 26 2.40 -9.68 1.29
N LEU A 27 3.14 -8.71 1.83
CA LEU A 27 3.52 -7.51 1.07
C LEU A 27 4.36 -7.86 -0.16
N LYS A 28 5.34 -8.77 0.00
CA LYS A 28 6.14 -9.27 -1.12
C LYS A 28 5.29 -9.98 -2.17
N ASN A 29 4.29 -10.76 -1.74
CA ASN A 29 3.37 -11.44 -2.65
C ASN A 29 2.53 -10.43 -3.42
N MET A 30 1.95 -9.42 -2.74
CA MET A 30 1.17 -8.38 -3.40
C MET A 30 2.02 -7.62 -4.46
N ILE A 31 3.26 -7.28 -4.14
CA ILE A 31 4.20 -6.64 -5.09
C ILE A 31 4.58 -7.58 -6.23
N LYS A 32 4.64 -8.88 -5.99
CA LYS A 32 4.92 -9.88 -7.03
C LYS A 32 3.73 -9.99 -7.99
N GLU A 33 2.51 -10.05 -7.45
CA GLU A 33 1.26 -10.13 -8.20
C GLU A 33 1.01 -8.90 -9.04
N SER A 34 1.37 -7.69 -8.56
CA SER A 34 1.24 -6.45 -9.32
C SER A 34 2.11 -6.40 -10.60
N LYS A 35 3.05 -7.34 -10.77
CA LYS A 35 3.90 -7.46 -11.96
C LYS A 35 3.39 -8.51 -12.95
N LEU A 36 2.43 -9.33 -12.53
CA LEU A 36 1.89 -10.40 -13.37
C LEU A 36 0.91 -9.82 -14.37
N GLU A 37 1.07 -10.26 -15.61
CA GLU A 37 0.12 -9.98 -16.68
C GLU A 37 -1.01 -11.01 -16.60
N TYR A 38 -2.24 -10.55 -16.47
CA TYR A 38 -3.43 -11.37 -16.60
C TYR A 38 -4.06 -11.13 -17.94
N ARG A 39 -4.52 -12.22 -18.58
CA ARG A 39 -5.21 -12.15 -19.86
C ARG A 39 -6.64 -12.62 -19.71
N LYS A 40 -7.59 -11.81 -20.17
CA LYS A 40 -9.00 -12.18 -20.23
C LYS A 40 -9.61 -11.62 -21.50
N ASN A 41 -10.27 -12.48 -22.29
CA ASN A 41 -10.93 -12.10 -23.55
C ASN A 41 -10.01 -11.35 -24.52
N GLY A 42 -8.73 -11.73 -24.62
CA GLY A 42 -7.74 -11.06 -25.47
C GLY A 42 -7.14 -9.77 -24.90
N TYR A 43 -7.67 -9.24 -23.79
CA TYR A 43 -7.15 -8.07 -23.11
C TYR A 43 -6.14 -8.45 -22.03
N SER A 44 -5.02 -7.72 -22.02
CA SER A 44 -3.98 -7.80 -21.01
C SER A 44 -4.24 -6.78 -19.90
N TYR A 45 -4.18 -7.20 -18.64
CA TYR A 45 -4.28 -6.30 -17.49
C TYR A 45 -3.27 -6.68 -16.41
N PHE A 46 -2.72 -5.66 -15.74
CA PHE A 46 -1.84 -5.81 -14.59
C PHE A 46 -2.57 -5.28 -13.35
N PRO A 47 -2.56 -5.99 -12.21
CA PRO A 47 -3.03 -5.43 -10.95
C PRO A 47 -2.17 -4.22 -10.61
N LYS A 48 -2.82 -3.08 -10.40
CA LYS A 48 -2.13 -1.83 -10.07
C LYS A 48 -2.13 -1.63 -8.57
N ILE A 49 -1.02 -1.14 -8.06
CA ILE A 49 -0.95 -0.59 -6.70
C ILE A 49 -1.05 0.92 -6.84
N LEU A 50 -2.09 1.52 -6.25
CA LEU A 50 -2.44 2.93 -6.45
C LEU A 50 -2.61 3.63 -5.12
N ALA A 51 -2.22 4.90 -5.05
CA ALA A 51 -2.54 5.79 -3.95
C ALA A 51 -3.38 6.96 -4.44
N ASN A 52 -4.22 7.52 -3.56
CA ASN A 52 -4.84 8.82 -3.82
C ASN A 52 -3.77 9.92 -3.78
N ASN A 53 -3.76 10.78 -4.80
CA ASN A 53 -2.84 11.91 -4.91
C ASN A 53 -3.55 13.23 -5.19
N LYS A 54 -4.84 13.35 -4.83
CA LYS A 54 -5.52 14.65 -4.77
C LYS A 54 -4.69 15.60 -3.89
N ASP A 55 -4.49 16.83 -4.37
CA ASP A 55 -3.72 17.87 -3.67
C ASP A 55 -2.29 17.46 -3.27
N SER A 56 -1.69 16.50 -4.01
CA SER A 56 -0.35 15.93 -3.72
C SER A 56 -0.28 15.15 -2.40
N LEU A 57 -1.40 14.60 -1.92
CA LEU A 57 -1.51 13.91 -0.63
C LEU A 57 -0.48 12.79 -0.46
N PHE A 58 -0.22 12.00 -1.49
CA PHE A 58 0.76 10.90 -1.43
C PHE A 58 2.17 11.38 -1.01
N PHE A 59 2.55 12.60 -1.41
CA PHE A 59 3.87 13.15 -1.16
C PHE A 59 3.96 14.00 0.11
N LYS A 60 2.84 14.52 0.61
CA LYS A 60 2.82 15.52 1.70
C LYS A 60 2.20 15.04 3.00
N ALA A 61 1.30 14.06 2.94
CA ALA A 61 0.61 13.62 4.15
C ALA A 61 1.46 12.65 4.97
N ASP A 62 1.22 12.71 6.29
CA ASP A 62 1.78 11.78 7.26
C ASP A 62 1.12 10.42 7.16
N ARG A 63 -0.13 10.36 6.70
CA ARG A 63 -0.89 9.11 6.53
C ARG A 63 -1.47 9.03 5.13
N ILE A 64 -1.24 7.88 4.50
CA ILE A 64 -1.69 7.62 3.13
C ILE A 64 -2.29 6.22 3.03
N GLU A 65 -3.08 6.02 1.98
CA GLU A 65 -3.67 4.73 1.65
C GLU A 65 -3.16 4.27 0.29
N ILE A 66 -2.78 3.00 0.20
CA ILE A 66 -2.53 2.33 -1.08
C ILE A 66 -3.50 1.18 -1.28
N TYR A 67 -3.86 0.92 -2.53
CA TYR A 67 -4.86 -0.07 -2.92
C TYR A 67 -4.30 -1.00 -3.98
N SER A 68 -4.58 -2.30 -3.89
CA SER A 68 -4.11 -3.31 -4.84
C SER A 68 -4.98 -3.48 -6.09
N SER A 69 -5.87 -2.53 -6.39
CA SER A 69 -6.79 -2.59 -7.53
C SER A 69 -7.12 -1.21 -8.08
N ASN A 70 -7.22 -1.10 -9.40
CA ASN A 70 -7.69 0.12 -10.08
C ASN A 70 -9.20 0.36 -9.92
N ALA A 71 -9.98 -0.66 -9.57
CA ALA A 71 -11.42 -0.50 -9.41
C ALA A 71 -11.80 0.53 -8.32
N ILE A 72 -10.87 0.80 -7.39
CA ILE A 72 -11.02 1.79 -6.34
C ILE A 72 -11.17 3.22 -6.87
N THR A 73 -10.59 3.52 -8.04
CA THR A 73 -10.57 4.89 -8.58
C THR A 73 -11.98 5.36 -8.93
N SER A 74 -12.77 4.49 -9.57
CA SER A 74 -14.19 4.75 -9.85
C SER A 74 -15.05 4.73 -8.58
N GLU A 75 -14.78 3.82 -7.64
CA GLU A 75 -15.59 3.67 -6.42
C GLU A 75 -15.44 4.86 -5.48
N LYS A 76 -14.20 5.27 -5.20
CA LYS A 76 -13.89 6.37 -4.28
C LYS A 76 -13.84 7.74 -4.98
N GLY A 77 -14.17 7.82 -6.28
CA GLY A 77 -14.10 9.06 -7.06
C GLY A 77 -12.69 9.67 -7.08
N ILE A 78 -11.65 8.84 -7.10
CA ILE A 78 -10.26 9.30 -7.05
C ILE A 78 -9.84 9.75 -8.45
N CYS A 79 -9.72 11.07 -8.61
CA CYS A 79 -9.36 11.69 -9.88
C CYS A 79 -7.87 11.78 -10.17
N ARG A 80 -7.05 11.78 -9.11
CA ARG A 80 -5.59 11.86 -9.22
C ARG A 80 -4.96 10.76 -8.40
N THR A 81 -4.10 9.99 -9.03
CA THR A 81 -3.49 8.79 -8.44
C THR A 81 -1.99 8.80 -8.61
N VAL A 82 -1.28 8.13 -7.70
CA VAL A 82 0.09 7.68 -7.94
C VAL A 82 0.06 6.16 -8.08
N GLU A 83 0.42 5.65 -9.26
CA GLU A 83 0.67 4.23 -9.49
C GLU A 83 2.08 3.88 -9.01
N LEU A 84 2.17 2.94 -8.08
CA LEU A 84 3.42 2.34 -7.62
C LEU A 84 3.73 1.16 -8.55
N LYS A 85 4.29 1.46 -9.72
CA LYS A 85 4.65 0.45 -10.72
C LYS A 85 5.96 -0.23 -10.35
N PHE A 86 5.85 -1.37 -9.66
CA PHE A 86 7.03 -2.14 -9.26
C PHE A 86 7.70 -2.82 -10.47
N LEU A 87 9.01 -2.65 -10.58
CA LEU A 87 9.84 -3.12 -11.69
C LEU A 87 10.74 -4.29 -11.25
N LYS A 88 11.57 -4.78 -12.19
CA LYS A 88 12.68 -5.70 -11.87
C LYS A 88 13.74 -4.98 -11.00
N ASN A 89 14.66 -5.75 -10.42
CA ASN A 89 15.82 -5.24 -9.67
C ASN A 89 15.46 -4.33 -8.48
N LYS A 90 14.37 -4.64 -7.76
CA LYS A 90 13.88 -3.88 -6.60
C LYS A 90 13.67 -2.39 -6.88
N LYS A 91 13.24 -2.04 -8.08
CA LYS A 91 12.84 -0.68 -8.44
C LYS A 91 11.32 -0.53 -8.41
N VAL A 92 10.86 0.69 -8.20
CA VAL A 92 9.46 1.10 -8.35
C VAL A 92 9.43 2.46 -9.04
N ASN A 93 8.50 2.64 -9.96
CA ASN A 93 8.26 3.91 -10.64
C ASN A 93 6.94 4.48 -10.14
N PHE A 94 6.96 5.73 -9.69
CA PHE A 94 5.78 6.45 -9.23
C PHE A 94 5.19 7.25 -10.40
N ILE A 95 4.08 6.76 -10.94
CA ILE A 95 3.41 7.38 -12.09
C ILE A 95 2.23 8.18 -11.57
N ASP A 96 2.36 9.50 -11.52
CA ASP A 96 1.28 10.41 -11.16
C ASP A 96 0.37 10.61 -12.38
N CYS A 97 -0.91 10.28 -12.23
CA CYS A 97 -1.91 10.32 -13.29
C CYS A 97 -3.14 11.09 -12.82
N GLN A 98 -3.75 11.86 -13.72
CA GLN A 98 -5.07 12.42 -13.51
C GLN A 98 -6.03 11.92 -14.61
N THR A 99 -7.25 11.57 -14.22
CA THR A 99 -8.24 10.92 -15.09
C THR A 99 -9.59 11.64 -15.17
N CYS A 100 -9.81 12.70 -14.39
CA CYS A 100 -11.10 13.39 -14.36
C CYS A 100 -11.20 14.63 -15.24
N THR A 101 -10.07 15.27 -15.58
CA THR A 101 -10.05 16.30 -16.63
C THR A 101 -9.68 15.66 -17.98
N GLU A 102 -10.31 16.06 -19.07
CA GLU A 102 -9.91 15.61 -20.40
C GLU A 102 -8.86 16.57 -21.00
N PRO A 103 -7.80 16.06 -21.62
CA PRO A 103 -7.44 14.65 -21.73
C PRO A 103 -6.89 14.09 -20.41
N SER A 104 -7.15 12.81 -20.13
CA SER A 104 -6.45 12.10 -19.06
C SER A 104 -4.94 12.14 -19.33
N SER A 105 -4.13 12.36 -18.30
CA SER A 105 -2.70 12.57 -18.46
C SER A 105 -1.92 11.92 -17.33
N CYS A 106 -0.77 11.32 -17.66
CA CYS A 106 0.20 10.83 -16.69
C CYS A 106 1.54 11.52 -16.89
N TYR A 107 2.22 11.84 -15.79
CA TYR A 107 3.58 12.37 -15.85
C TYR A 107 4.54 11.32 -16.40
N VAL A 108 5.45 11.76 -17.26
CA VAL A 108 6.46 10.90 -17.87
C VAL A 108 7.43 10.35 -16.83
N THR A 109 7.94 9.16 -17.10
CA THR A 109 8.95 8.53 -16.24
C THR A 109 10.28 9.29 -16.35
N THR A 110 10.87 9.62 -15.21
CA THR A 110 12.16 10.30 -15.07
C THR A 110 12.97 9.62 -13.96
N ASP A 111 14.24 9.95 -13.82
CA ASP A 111 15.03 9.46 -12.68
C ASP A 111 14.50 9.95 -11.32
N LYS A 112 13.77 11.07 -11.29
CA LYS A 112 13.13 11.63 -10.09
C LYS A 112 11.97 10.80 -9.55
N ASN A 113 11.30 10.01 -10.40
CA ASN A 113 10.16 9.19 -9.99
C ASN A 113 10.46 7.68 -9.95
N VAL A 114 11.70 7.28 -10.23
CA VAL A 114 12.16 5.89 -10.07
C VAL A 114 12.94 5.74 -8.77
N TYR A 115 12.46 4.86 -7.90
CA TYR A 115 13.04 4.57 -6.58
C TYR A 115 13.54 3.13 -6.51
N LYS A 116 14.57 2.89 -5.69
CA LYS A 116 14.79 1.56 -5.11
C LYS A 116 13.84 1.39 -3.94
N TYR A 117 13.29 0.19 -3.76
CA TYR A 117 12.45 -0.11 -2.61
C TYR A 117 13.06 -1.21 -1.72
N TYR A 118 12.83 -1.09 -0.41
CA TYR A 118 13.26 -2.05 0.60
C TYR A 118 12.10 -2.35 1.55
N ILE A 119 11.97 -3.60 1.96
CA ILE A 119 10.95 -4.03 2.93
C ILE A 119 11.68 -4.55 4.16
N GLN A 120 11.44 -3.91 5.29
CA GLN A 120 12.11 -4.17 6.56
C GLN A 120 11.08 -4.51 7.63
N GLU A 121 11.49 -5.34 8.58
CA GLU A 121 10.67 -5.72 9.74
C GLU A 121 11.56 -5.51 10.95
N ILE A 122 11.16 -4.59 11.83
CA ILE A 122 11.92 -4.14 12.99
C ILE A 122 10.94 -4.16 14.15
N GLU A 123 11.26 -4.88 15.24
CA GLU A 123 10.40 -4.94 16.43
C GLU A 123 8.93 -5.33 16.13
N ASN A 124 8.74 -6.27 15.19
CA ASN A 124 7.42 -6.72 14.69
C ASN A 124 6.62 -5.65 13.93
N GLU A 125 7.28 -4.57 13.49
CA GLU A 125 6.70 -3.55 12.63
C GLU A 125 7.29 -3.63 11.22
N LEU A 126 6.42 -3.76 10.23
CA LEU A 126 6.74 -3.77 8.80
C LEU A 126 6.84 -2.35 8.24
N PHE A 127 7.93 -2.10 7.52
CA PHE A 127 8.23 -0.85 6.85
C PHE A 127 8.48 -1.08 5.36
N ILE A 128 8.14 -0.08 4.55
CA ILE A 128 8.56 0.03 3.15
C ILE A 128 9.28 1.36 2.92
N LEU A 129 10.54 1.25 2.51
CA LEU A 129 11.40 2.38 2.19
C LEU A 129 11.49 2.55 0.69
N PHE A 130 11.38 3.78 0.21
CA PHE A 130 11.62 4.18 -1.16
C PHE A 130 12.73 5.22 -1.22
N LYS A 131 13.79 4.96 -1.98
CA LYS A 131 14.96 5.84 -2.07
C LYS A 131 15.45 6.02 -3.50
N ASN A 132 15.72 7.27 -3.88
CA ASN A 132 16.51 7.61 -5.05
C ASN A 132 17.56 8.69 -4.68
N LYS A 133 18.19 9.32 -5.68
CA LYS A 133 19.21 10.36 -5.43
C LYS A 133 18.66 11.70 -4.93
N TYR A 134 17.33 11.87 -4.93
CA TYR A 134 16.66 13.13 -4.64
C TYR A 134 15.82 13.08 -3.36
N CYS A 135 15.22 11.94 -3.08
CA CYS A 135 14.23 11.79 -2.03
C CYS A 135 14.29 10.40 -1.41
N GLU A 136 14.06 10.36 -0.11
CA GLU A 136 13.86 9.17 0.68
C GLU A 136 12.46 9.26 1.34
N MET A 137 11.70 8.19 1.27
CA MET A 137 10.38 8.08 1.89
C MET A 137 10.29 6.76 2.63
N ASN A 138 10.11 6.83 3.94
CA ASN A 138 9.91 5.67 4.79
C ASN A 138 8.46 5.61 5.24
N PHE A 139 7.85 4.44 5.13
CA PHE A 139 6.47 4.22 5.54
C PHE A 139 6.37 2.99 6.43
N LYS A 140 5.79 3.17 7.62
CA LYS A 140 5.30 2.10 8.47
C LYS A 140 3.95 1.60 7.97
N ILE A 141 3.75 0.29 7.97
CA ILE A 141 2.47 -0.33 7.60
C ILE A 141 1.62 -0.47 8.85
N ILE A 142 0.55 0.32 8.92
CA ILE A 142 -0.33 0.40 10.09
C ILE A 142 -1.40 -0.68 10.08
N SER A 143 -2.05 -0.88 8.93
CA SER A 143 -3.09 -1.91 8.77
C SER A 143 -3.22 -2.33 7.32
N ALA A 144 -3.76 -3.53 7.08
CA ALA A 144 -4.05 -4.01 5.75
C ALA A 144 -5.34 -4.83 5.76
N LYS A 145 -6.37 -4.26 5.15
CA LYS A 145 -7.69 -4.88 5.12
C LYS A 145 -7.98 -5.43 3.73
N GLU A 146 -8.41 -6.68 3.66
CA GLU A 146 -9.01 -7.22 2.45
C GLU A 146 -10.46 -6.75 2.32
N ASN A 147 -10.79 -6.23 1.15
CA ASN A 147 -12.11 -5.74 0.79
C ASN A 147 -12.54 -6.36 -0.54
N GLU A 148 -13.82 -6.24 -0.87
CA GLU A 148 -14.39 -6.75 -2.11
C GLU A 148 -15.25 -5.67 -2.76
N LEU A 149 -15.03 -5.44 -4.06
CA LEU A 149 -15.82 -4.53 -4.88
C LEU A 149 -16.19 -5.23 -6.17
N ASN A 150 -17.49 -5.30 -6.49
CA ASN A 150 -17.98 -5.90 -7.74
C ASN A 150 -17.39 -7.31 -7.99
N ASN A 151 -17.37 -8.16 -6.97
CA ASN A 151 -16.78 -9.50 -6.97
C ASN A 151 -15.26 -9.53 -7.24
N ARG A 152 -14.56 -8.41 -7.01
CA ARG A 152 -13.10 -8.32 -7.11
C ARG A 152 -12.52 -7.98 -5.74
N LYS A 153 -11.71 -8.88 -5.22
CA LYS A 153 -10.98 -8.65 -3.99
C LYS A 153 -9.86 -7.62 -4.21
N TYR A 154 -9.67 -6.74 -3.26
CA TYR A 154 -8.55 -5.81 -3.21
C TYR A 154 -8.09 -5.61 -1.77
N ARG A 155 -6.85 -5.20 -1.59
CA ARG A 155 -6.31 -4.81 -0.30
C ARG A 155 -6.23 -3.30 -0.20
N GLU A 156 -6.74 -2.75 0.89
CA GLU A 156 -6.50 -1.38 1.34
C GLU A 156 -5.42 -1.43 2.42
N ILE A 157 -4.32 -0.71 2.22
CA ILE A 157 -3.19 -0.68 3.14
C ILE A 157 -2.98 0.75 3.61
N LYS A 158 -3.03 0.94 4.92
CA LYS A 158 -2.77 2.23 5.57
C LYS A 158 -1.30 2.33 5.93
N LEU A 159 -0.69 3.42 5.51
CA LEU A 159 0.72 3.71 5.71
C LEU A 159 0.87 5.00 6.52
N GLU A 160 1.82 5.01 7.43
CA GLU A 160 2.26 6.20 8.16
C GLU A 160 3.69 6.54 7.78
N ARG A 161 3.93 7.79 7.38
CA ARG A 161 5.25 8.30 7.05
C ARG A 161 6.07 8.42 8.32
N ILE A 162 7.31 7.96 8.24
CA ILE A 162 8.29 8.06 9.31
C ILE A 162 9.39 8.99 8.81
N GLU A 163 9.75 9.99 9.63
CA GLU A 163 10.86 10.92 9.38
C GLU A 163 12.22 10.29 9.70
#